data_AF-A0A9Q1QTU6-F1
#
_entry.id   AF-A0A9Q1QTU6-F1
#
_cell.length_a   1.000
_cell.length_b   1.000
_cell.length_c   1.000
_cell.angle_alpha   90.00
_cell.angle_beta   90.00
_cell.angle_gamma   90.00
#
_symmetry.space_group_name_H-M   'P 1'
#
loop_
_entity.id
_entity.type
_entity.pdbx_description
1 polymer ?
#
loop_
_entity_poly.entity_id
_entity_poly.type
_entity_poly.pdbx_seq_one_letter_code
_entity_poly.pdbx_strand_id
1 'polypeptide(L)'
;MKQRPKTGLVTGKDIKEEITKTKKEDLLRFEDMDPLLSGRGAEPVYRDKLTGQRMSKEEFLKSRKKKEEKEKRKEIKLEWGRGLAQKRELEARLQELESEKDKPFARSRDDPELDRTLKEKLQWGDSMAHLVKKKQGETVLPDQG
;
A
#
# COMPACT_ATOMS: atom_id res chain seq x y z
N MET A 1 -21.03 -8.15 -36.46
CA MET A 1 -20.62 -6.81 -36.91
C MET A 1 -20.17 -6.02 -35.69
N LYS A 2 -18.99 -5.39 -35.71
CA LYS A 2 -18.48 -4.65 -34.56
C LYS A 2 -19.36 -3.42 -34.30
N GLN A 3 -19.93 -3.30 -33.10
CA GLN A 3 -20.75 -2.14 -32.76
C GLN A 3 -19.89 -0.87 -32.82
N ARG A 4 -20.45 0.21 -33.39
CA ARG A 4 -19.76 1.50 -33.45
C ARG A 4 -19.77 2.12 -32.06
N PRO A 5 -18.65 2.70 -31.60
CA PRO A 5 -18.60 3.38 -30.30
C PRO A 5 -19.61 4.53 -30.27
N LYS A 6 -20.22 4.80 -29.11
CA LYS A 6 -21.05 6.00 -28.97
C LYS A 6 -20.17 7.24 -29.12
N THR A 7 -20.68 8.26 -29.79
CA THR A 7 -19.96 9.51 -30.06
C THR A 7 -20.77 10.70 -29.55
N GLY A 8 -20.10 11.81 -29.20
CA GLY A 8 -20.72 13.01 -28.61
C GLY A 8 -20.42 13.17 -27.12
N LEU A 9 -21.37 13.71 -26.34
CA LEU A 9 -21.25 13.81 -24.89
C LEU A 9 -21.54 12.43 -24.26
N VAL A 10 -20.49 11.74 -23.81
CA VAL A 10 -20.57 10.38 -23.25
C VAL A 10 -20.21 10.40 -21.77
N THR A 11 -21.01 9.74 -20.92
CA THR A 11 -20.73 9.66 -19.47
C THR A 11 -19.73 8.53 -19.19
N GLY A 12 -18.95 8.63 -18.10
CA GLY A 12 -18.05 7.54 -17.69
C GLY A 12 -18.74 6.18 -17.48
N LYS A 13 -20.02 6.18 -17.11
CA LYS A 13 -20.86 4.97 -17.01
C LYS A 13 -21.05 4.31 -18.38
N ASP A 14 -21.37 5.09 -19.40
CA ASP A 14 -21.55 4.60 -20.77
C ASP A 14 -20.27 3.94 -21.32
N ILE A 15 -19.11 4.57 -21.09
CA ILE A 15 -17.79 4.04 -21.50
C ILE A 15 -17.53 2.69 -20.82
N LYS A 16 -17.82 2.59 -19.52
CA LYS A 16 -17.64 1.33 -18.77
C LYS A 16 -18.54 0.24 -19.33
N GLU A 17 -19.80 0.55 -19.62
CA GLU A 17 -20.74 -0.40 -20.21
C GLU A 17 -20.27 -0.89 -21.58
N GLU A 18 -19.82 0.00 -22.47
CA GLU A 18 -19.29 -0.34 -23.79
C GLU A 18 -18.06 -1.25 -23.70
N ILE A 19 -17.12 -0.93 -22.82
CA ILE A 19 -15.93 -1.76 -22.58
C ILE A 19 -16.35 -3.14 -22.08
N THR A 20 -17.30 -3.22 -21.15
CA THR A 20 -17.74 -4.52 -20.63
C THR A 20 -18.48 -5.35 -21.67
N LYS A 21 -19.30 -4.74 -22.53
CA LYS A 21 -19.98 -5.40 -23.64
C LYS A 21 -18.97 -5.93 -24.66
N THR A 22 -18.04 -5.09 -25.11
CA THR A 22 -16.99 -5.48 -26.06
C THR A 22 -16.14 -6.62 -25.52
N LYS A 23 -15.73 -6.55 -24.24
CA LYS A 23 -14.96 -7.63 -23.59
C LYS A 23 -15.73 -8.94 -23.53
N LYS A 24 -17.04 -8.91 -23.24
CA LYS A 24 -17.90 -10.11 -23.22
C LYS A 24 -18.06 -10.71 -24.61
N GLU A 25 -18.32 -9.87 -25.62
CA GLU A 25 -18.42 -10.30 -27.02
C GLU A 25 -17.12 -10.92 -27.52
N ASP A 26 -15.97 -10.29 -27.24
CA ASP A 26 -14.67 -10.85 -27.58
C ASP A 26 -14.41 -12.18 -26.87
N LEU A 27 -14.77 -12.29 -25.58
CA LEU A 27 -14.60 -13.52 -24.80
C LEU A 27 -15.46 -14.66 -25.37
N LEU A 28 -16.73 -14.42 -25.65
CA LEU A 28 -17.61 -15.38 -26.33
C LEU A 28 -17.04 -15.79 -27.69
N ARG A 29 -16.55 -14.83 -28.47
CA ARG A 29 -15.90 -15.10 -29.75
C ARG A 29 -14.69 -16.02 -29.60
N PHE A 30 -13.87 -15.85 -28.56
CA PHE A 30 -12.74 -16.74 -28.31
C PHE A 30 -13.17 -18.13 -27.81
N GLU A 31 -14.30 -18.22 -27.11
CA GLU A 31 -14.84 -19.51 -26.65
C GLU A 31 -15.46 -20.34 -27.77
N ASP A 32 -16.13 -19.68 -28.73
CA ASP A 32 -16.78 -20.32 -29.89
C ASP A 32 -15.79 -20.76 -30.98
N MET A 33 -14.56 -20.25 -30.95
CA MET A 33 -13.52 -20.61 -31.93
C MET A 33 -12.98 -22.03 -31.68
N ASP A 34 -12.67 -22.74 -32.76
CA ASP A 34 -12.09 -24.09 -32.71
C ASP A 34 -10.80 -24.09 -31.84
N PRO A 35 -10.67 -25.00 -30.84
CA PRO A 35 -9.50 -25.07 -29.97
C PRO A 35 -8.14 -25.09 -30.69
N LEU A 36 -8.08 -25.67 -31.89
CA LEU A 36 -6.89 -25.70 -32.74
C LEU A 36 -6.48 -24.31 -33.24
N LEU A 37 -7.45 -23.46 -33.59
CA LEU A 37 -7.24 -22.08 -34.04
C LEU A 37 -7.11 -21.09 -32.87
N SER A 38 -7.86 -21.32 -31.79
CA SER A 38 -7.83 -20.46 -30.60
C SER A 38 -6.59 -20.67 -29.74
N GLY A 39 -5.87 -21.79 -29.89
CA GLY A 39 -4.75 -22.16 -29.02
C GLY A 39 -5.19 -22.42 -27.57
N ARG A 40 -6.47 -22.73 -27.36
CA ARG A 40 -7.06 -22.96 -26.04
C ARG A 40 -6.45 -24.23 -25.44
N GLY A 41 -5.59 -24.07 -24.44
CA GLY A 41 -4.86 -25.18 -23.81
C GLY A 41 -3.51 -25.52 -24.44
N ALA A 42 -3.00 -24.72 -25.39
CA ALA A 42 -1.64 -24.89 -25.91
C ALA A 42 -0.60 -24.74 -24.77
N GLU A 43 0.37 -25.66 -24.70
CA GLU A 43 1.40 -25.58 -23.69
C GLU A 43 2.27 -24.31 -23.90
N PRO A 44 2.42 -23.45 -22.88
CA PRO A 44 3.22 -22.24 -23.01
C PRO A 44 4.70 -22.60 -23.14
N VAL A 45 5.32 -22.15 -24.23
CA VAL A 45 6.77 -22.27 -24.43
C VAL A 45 7.47 -21.12 -23.71
N TYR A 46 8.19 -21.43 -22.64
CA TYR A 46 9.00 -20.44 -21.93
C TYR A 46 10.34 -20.26 -22.64
N ARG A 47 10.85 -19.03 -22.62
CA ARG A 47 12.19 -18.70 -23.13
C ARG A 47 12.96 -17.91 -22.10
N ASP A 48 14.26 -18.17 -22.02
CA ASP A 48 15.14 -17.34 -21.22
C ASP A 48 15.20 -15.93 -21.83
N LYS A 49 15.12 -14.91 -20.96
CA LYS A 49 15.04 -13.51 -21.39
C LYS A 49 16.37 -13.01 -21.96
N LEU A 50 17.48 -13.61 -21.54
CA LEU A 50 18.82 -13.16 -21.91
C LEU A 50 19.37 -13.94 -23.11
N THR A 51 19.19 -15.27 -23.09
CA THR A 51 19.75 -16.17 -24.12
C THR A 51 18.74 -16.62 -25.18
N GLY A 52 17.43 -16.42 -24.95
CA GLY A 52 16.37 -16.80 -25.89
C GLY A 52 16.12 -18.31 -26.03
N GLN A 53 16.88 -19.14 -25.30
CA GLN A 53 16.74 -20.59 -25.30
C GLN A 53 15.39 -21.02 -24.70
N ARG A 54 14.83 -22.13 -25.22
CA ARG A 54 13.57 -22.69 -24.71
C ARG A 54 13.81 -23.32 -23.34
N MET A 55 12.96 -22.98 -22.39
CA MET A 55 13.01 -23.43 -21.00
C MET A 55 11.78 -24.27 -20.68
N SER A 56 11.93 -25.23 -19.78
CA SER A 56 10.82 -26.01 -19.25
C SER A 56 9.94 -25.18 -18.30
N LYS A 57 8.68 -25.60 -18.11
CA LYS A 57 7.73 -24.97 -17.18
C LYS A 57 8.29 -24.92 -15.75
N GLU A 58 8.98 -25.96 -15.33
CA GLU A 58 9.56 -26.05 -13.99
C GLU A 58 10.70 -25.05 -13.76
N GLU A 59 11.58 -24.89 -14.76
CA GLU A 59 12.68 -23.93 -14.70
C GLU A 59 12.16 -22.49 -14.65
N PHE A 60 11.10 -22.19 -15.42
CA PHE A 60 10.46 -20.88 -15.35
C PHE A 60 9.88 -20.60 -13.96
N LEU A 61 9.14 -21.55 -13.37
CA LEU A 61 8.60 -21.41 -12.01
C LEU A 61 9.71 -21.23 -10.96
N LYS A 62 10.79 -22.01 -11.06
CA LYS A 62 11.98 -21.85 -10.19
C LYS A 62 12.62 -20.47 -10.37
N SER A 63 12.74 -19.98 -11.60
CA SER A 63 13.28 -18.65 -11.89
C SER A 63 12.43 -17.52 -11.32
N ARG A 64 11.10 -17.66 -11.37
CA ARG A 64 10.15 -16.70 -10.80
C ARG A 64 10.24 -16.69 -9.27
N LYS A 65 10.21 -17.86 -8.64
CA LYS A 65 10.41 -18.00 -7.19
C LYS A 65 11.74 -17.38 -6.74
N LYS A 66 12.82 -17.62 -7.49
CA LYS A 66 14.14 -17.03 -7.21
C LYS A 66 14.15 -15.50 -7.36
N LYS A 67 13.36 -14.92 -8.26
CA LYS A 67 13.20 -13.47 -8.38
C LYS A 67 12.41 -12.89 -7.22
N GLU A 68 11.27 -13.49 -6.89
CA GLU A 68 10.46 -13.10 -5.72
C GLU A 68 11.29 -13.21 -4.43
N GLU A 69 12.08 -14.26 -4.26
CA GLU A 69 12.99 -14.39 -3.12
C GLU A 69 14.08 -13.31 -3.11
N LYS A 70 14.67 -12.98 -4.27
CA LYS A 70 15.63 -11.87 -4.38
C LYS A 70 14.99 -10.53 -4.04
N GLU A 71 13.76 -10.29 -4.46
CA GLU A 71 13.01 -9.07 -4.12
C GLU A 71 12.72 -9.01 -2.63
N LYS A 72 12.21 -10.08 -2.02
CA LYS A 72 12.04 -10.19 -0.57
C LYS A 72 13.34 -9.95 0.19
N ARG A 73 14.46 -10.53 -0.26
CA ARG A 73 15.79 -10.29 0.35
C ARG A 73 16.25 -8.83 0.21
N LYS A 74 15.91 -8.13 -0.88
CA LYS A 74 16.20 -6.71 -1.06
C LYS A 74 15.34 -5.84 -0.14
N GLU A 75 14.08 -6.20 0.03
CA GLU A 75 13.13 -5.54 0.94
C GLU A 75 13.60 -5.68 2.40
N ILE A 76 13.95 -6.90 2.84
CA ILE A 76 14.54 -7.13 4.17
C ILE A 76 15.81 -6.30 4.39
N LYS A 77 16.69 -6.21 3.38
CA LYS A 77 17.89 -5.36 3.45
C LYS A 77 17.55 -3.87 3.54
N LEU A 78 16.49 -3.40 2.89
CA LEU A 78 16.03 -2.03 2.97
C LEU A 78 15.48 -1.73 4.39
N GLU A 79 14.78 -2.69 5.00
CA GLU A 79 14.31 -2.60 6.39
C GLU A 79 15.45 -2.56 7.41
N TRP A 80 16.59 -3.22 7.12
CA TRP A 80 17.82 -3.14 7.93
C TRP A 80 18.66 -1.89 7.63
N GLY A 81 18.62 -1.39 6.40
CA GLY A 81 19.27 -0.13 6.01
C GLY A 81 18.56 1.11 6.56
N ARG A 82 17.31 0.97 7.01
CA ARG A 82 16.54 2.04 7.64
C ARG A 82 16.95 2.20 9.11
N GLY A 83 17.44 3.39 9.46
CA GLY A 83 17.87 3.69 10.84
C GLY A 83 16.72 3.68 11.85
N LEU A 84 17.04 3.44 13.13
CA LEU A 84 16.06 3.41 14.23
C LEU A 84 15.23 4.70 14.32
N ALA A 85 15.87 5.86 14.12
CA ALA A 85 15.20 7.16 14.13
C ALA A 85 14.13 7.27 13.04
N GLN A 86 14.43 6.82 11.82
CA GLN A 86 13.49 6.85 10.70
C GLN A 86 12.31 5.89 10.88
N LYS A 87 12.50 4.80 11.63
CA LYS A 87 11.41 3.88 12.01
C LYS A 87 10.49 4.55 13.03
N ARG A 88 11.06 5.14 14.08
CA ARG A 88 10.30 5.89 15.11
C ARG A 88 9.51 7.04 14.49
N GLU A 89 10.12 7.79 13.58
CA GLU A 89 9.45 8.90 12.88
C GLU A 89 8.26 8.40 12.04
N LEU A 90 8.41 7.28 11.33
CA LEU A 90 7.27 6.71 10.61
C LEU A 90 6.16 6.23 11.53
N GLU A 91 6.51 5.53 12.60
CA GLU A 91 5.55 5.02 13.55
C GLU A 91 4.77 6.17 14.20
N ALA A 92 5.47 7.22 14.64
CA ALA A 92 4.85 8.44 15.14
C ALA A 92 3.93 9.08 14.11
N ARG A 93 4.38 9.22 12.86
CA ARG A 93 3.56 9.78 11.77
C ARG A 93 2.31 8.94 11.48
N LEU A 94 2.41 7.61 11.56
CA LEU A 94 1.25 6.72 11.37
C LEU A 94 0.24 6.90 12.50
N GLN A 95 0.69 6.95 13.74
CA GLN A 95 -0.17 7.21 14.91
C GLN A 95 -0.82 8.59 14.82
N GLU A 96 -0.08 9.63 14.41
CA GLU A 96 -0.61 10.97 14.17
C GLU A 96 -1.71 10.94 13.11
N LEU A 97 -1.46 10.32 11.95
CA LEU A 97 -2.44 10.20 10.86
C LEU A 97 -3.68 9.42 11.27
N GLU A 98 -3.55 8.36 12.06
CA GLU A 98 -4.69 7.61 12.60
C GLU A 98 -5.52 8.49 13.53
N SER A 99 -4.87 9.23 14.44
CA SER A 99 -5.56 10.15 15.33
C SER A 99 -6.23 11.31 14.58
N GLU A 100 -5.60 11.83 13.52
CA GLU A 100 -6.12 12.95 12.73
C GLU A 100 -7.32 12.57 11.87
N LYS A 101 -7.39 11.33 11.39
CA LYS A 101 -8.56 10.83 10.64
C LYS A 101 -9.86 10.95 11.43
N ASP A 102 -9.79 10.69 12.73
CA ASP A 102 -10.94 10.73 13.63
C ASP A 102 -11.22 12.14 14.17
N LYS A 103 -10.28 13.09 14.02
CA LYS A 103 -10.44 14.45 14.50
C LYS A 103 -11.35 15.28 13.58
N PRO A 104 -12.21 16.14 14.14
CA PRO A 104 -12.98 17.08 13.35
C PRO A 104 -12.05 18.12 12.69
N PHE A 105 -12.45 18.62 11.51
CA PHE A 105 -11.67 19.62 10.77
C PHE A 105 -11.41 20.90 11.57
N ALA A 106 -12.39 21.34 12.35
CA ALA A 106 -12.27 22.50 13.25
C ALA A 106 -12.34 22.04 14.71
N ARG A 107 -11.40 22.54 15.52
CA ARG A 107 -11.40 22.32 16.98
C ARG A 107 -12.42 23.22 17.65
N SER A 108 -13.20 22.66 18.57
CA SER A 108 -14.19 23.39 19.36
C SER A 108 -13.59 23.82 20.70
N ARG A 109 -14.24 24.78 21.39
CA ARG A 109 -13.82 25.20 22.73
C ARG A 109 -13.86 24.04 23.75
N ASP A 110 -14.85 23.16 23.61
CA ASP A 110 -15.08 22.05 24.53
C ASP A 110 -14.38 20.75 24.07
N ASP A 111 -13.32 20.87 23.25
CA ASP A 111 -12.52 19.72 22.78
C ASP A 111 -11.72 19.09 23.95
N PRO A 112 -11.95 17.80 24.26
CA PRO A 112 -11.27 17.13 25.36
C PRO A 112 -9.76 16.97 25.14
N GLU A 113 -9.28 16.88 23.89
CA GLU A 113 -7.84 16.82 23.60
C GLU A 113 -7.18 18.15 23.95
N LEU A 114 -7.79 19.27 23.55
CA LEU A 114 -7.32 20.61 23.85
C LEU A 114 -7.24 20.84 25.36
N ASP A 115 -8.31 20.52 26.10
CA ASP A 115 -8.36 20.67 27.56
C ASP A 115 -7.24 19.86 28.26
N ARG A 116 -7.00 18.62 27.82
CA ARG A 116 -5.87 17.80 28.32
C ARG A 116 -4.54 18.48 28.06
N THR A 117 -4.29 18.94 26.83
CA THR A 117 -3.01 19.60 26.50
C THR A 117 -2.79 20.88 27.31
N LEU A 118 -3.85 21.64 27.62
CA LEU A 118 -3.76 22.85 28.43
C LEU A 118 -3.46 22.53 29.89
N LYS A 119 -4.08 21.48 30.45
CA LYS A 119 -3.81 21.02 31.82
C LYS A 119 -2.39 20.47 31.99
N GLU A 120 -1.81 19.89 30.95
CA GLU A 120 -0.45 19.33 31.00
C GLU A 120 0.65 20.38 30.83
N LYS A 121 0.33 21.55 30.25
CA LYS A 121 1.31 22.63 30.09
C LYS A 121 1.72 23.19 31.46
N LEU A 122 2.99 23.01 31.80
CA LEU A 122 3.58 23.64 32.98
C LEU A 122 3.83 25.13 32.68
N GLN A 123 3.21 26.01 33.45
CA GLN A 123 3.39 27.45 33.29
C GLN A 123 4.54 27.95 34.17
N TRP A 124 5.44 28.73 33.58
CA TRP A 124 6.55 29.33 34.31
C TRP A 124 6.02 30.32 35.35
N GLY A 125 6.49 30.21 36.59
CA GLY A 125 6.08 31.09 37.69
C GLY A 125 4.81 30.66 38.43
N ASP A 126 4.23 29.49 38.13
CA ASP A 126 3.16 28.93 38.94
C ASP A 126 3.71 28.43 40.29
N SER A 127 3.22 28.99 41.40
CA SER A 127 3.63 28.61 42.75
C SER A 127 3.22 27.17 43.10
N MET A 128 2.14 26.67 42.49
CA MET A 128 1.65 25.30 42.69
C MET A 128 2.30 24.29 41.75
N ALA A 129 3.16 24.73 40.82
CA ALA A 129 3.84 23.88 39.86
C ALA A 129 4.46 22.65 40.50
N HIS A 130 5.15 22.81 41.64
CA HIS A 130 5.84 21.73 42.35
C HIS A 130 4.91 20.64 42.89
N LEU A 131 3.65 20.96 43.19
CA LEU A 131 2.67 20.01 43.70
C LEU A 131 2.02 19.20 42.58
N VAL A 132 1.89 19.79 41.39
CA VAL A 132 1.10 19.24 40.27
C VAL A 132 1.98 18.53 39.22
N LYS A 133 3.33 18.58 39.32
CA LYS A 133 4.21 17.87 38.37
C LYS A 133 3.93 16.38 38.42
N LYS A 134 3.54 15.79 37.29
CA LYS A 134 3.56 14.33 37.12
C LYS A 134 4.99 13.86 37.39
N LYS A 135 5.16 12.92 38.32
CA LYS A 135 6.46 12.33 38.66
C LYS A 135 7.07 11.80 37.36
N GLN A 136 8.15 12.41 36.88
CA GLN A 136 8.87 11.86 35.74
C GLN A 136 9.44 10.54 36.23
N GLY A 137 8.85 9.44 35.78
CA GLY A 137 9.43 8.12 35.97
C GLY A 137 10.85 8.20 35.45
N GLU A 138 11.79 7.79 36.29
CA GLU A 138 13.22 7.73 36.00
C GLU A 138 13.39 7.24 34.56
N THR A 139 13.84 8.13 33.68
CA THR A 139 14.16 7.74 32.31
C THR A 139 15.33 6.79 32.46
N VAL A 140 15.05 5.49 32.48
CA VAL A 140 16.05 4.46 32.38
C VAL A 140 16.69 4.68 31.02
N LEU A 141 17.75 5.48 30.98
CA LEU A 141 18.64 5.54 29.85
C LEU A 141 19.09 4.10 29.67
N PRO A 142 18.80 3.45 28.52
CA PRO A 142 19.32 2.12 28.29
C PRO A 142 20.84 2.24 28.37
N ASP A 143 21.42 1.47 29.28
CA ASP A 143 22.87 1.32 29.44
C ASP A 143 23.47 1.03 28.07
N GLN A 144 24.14 2.04 27.49
CA GLN A 144 24.94 1.87 26.30
C GLN A 144 26.29 1.39 26.79
N GLY A 145 26.36 0.08 27.03
CA GLY A 145 27.54 -0.60 27.58
C GLY A 145 28.83 -0.36 26.81
#